data_AF-A0A285TP60-F1
#
_entry.id   AF-A0A285TP60-F1
#
_cell.length_a   1.000
_cell.length_b   1.000
_cell.length_c   1.000
_cell.angle_alpha   90.00
_cell.angle_beta   90.00
_cell.angle_gamma   90.00
#
_symmetry.space_group_name_H-M   'P 1'
#
loop_
_entity.id
_entity.type
_entity.pdbx_description
1 polymer ?
#
loop_
_entity_poly.entity_id
_entity_poly.type
_entity_poly.pdbx_seq_one_letter_code
_entity_poly.pdbx_strand_id
1 'polypeptide(L)'
;MTTISSAVTIGPQNRVQAEFKSGLDEFTKDLMVREKEWLTRELAYNPYEQLAAQNAQEVHTAFRLNGKLAGTIDENGGFTGSGISDGGASQRAVAHAEKAGLKGAAFTDYVSQKVSQALKERYGASLDVVTYDTGDRPTVGEMHSEMFGGASPQFEGISSDRMAYIKHFAQMYGQTFGEDPFAGLDIPYDDQ
;
A
#
# COMPACT_ATOMS: atom_id res chain seq x y z
N MET A 1 -45.51 27.76 -5.13
CA MET A 1 -44.52 26.88 -5.80
C MET A 1 -43.25 27.71 -5.91
N THR A 2 -42.26 27.41 -5.09
CA THR A 2 -41.06 28.25 -4.94
C THR A 2 -39.89 27.49 -5.51
N THR A 3 -39.40 27.92 -6.67
CA THR A 3 -38.21 27.35 -7.32
C THR A 3 -36.98 27.93 -6.62
N ILE A 4 -36.18 27.07 -5.98
CA ILE A 4 -34.87 27.49 -5.45
C ILE A 4 -33.87 27.31 -6.60
N SER A 5 -33.43 28.44 -7.16
CA SER A 5 -32.42 28.49 -8.21
C SER A 5 -31.09 28.88 -7.55
N SER A 6 -30.18 27.93 -7.45
CA SER A 6 -28.79 28.21 -7.03
C SER A 6 -27.92 28.29 -8.27
N ALA A 7 -27.49 29.50 -8.63
CA ALA A 7 -26.57 29.74 -9.73
C ALA A 7 -25.13 29.50 -9.26
N VAL A 8 -24.55 28.35 -9.61
CA VAL A 8 -23.09 28.18 -9.55
C VAL A 8 -22.51 28.84 -10.78
N THR A 9 -21.81 29.96 -10.57
CA THR A 9 -21.09 30.67 -11.63
C THR A 9 -19.67 30.12 -11.71
N ILE A 10 -19.44 29.21 -12.66
CA ILE A 10 -18.11 28.94 -13.20
C ILE A 10 -17.98 29.86 -14.44
N GLY A 11 -16.79 30.42 -14.67
CA GLY A 11 -16.49 31.48 -15.64
C GLY A 11 -17.05 31.31 -17.07
N PRO A 12 -16.91 32.36 -17.90
CA PRO A 12 -17.70 32.54 -19.11
C PRO A 12 -17.40 31.42 -20.12
N GLN A 13 -18.45 30.92 -20.77
CA GLN A 13 -18.44 29.86 -21.80
C GLN A 13 -18.65 28.42 -21.30
N ASN A 14 -19.79 28.18 -20.67
CA ASN A 14 -20.77 27.16 -21.10
C ASN A 14 -21.79 26.96 -19.99
N ARG A 15 -22.88 27.75 -20.06
CA ARG A 15 -24.10 27.42 -19.31
C ARG A 15 -24.71 26.17 -19.94
N VAL A 16 -24.32 25.00 -19.47
CA VAL A 16 -25.14 23.80 -19.68
C VAL A 16 -26.32 23.95 -18.75
N GLN A 17 -27.47 24.39 -19.28
CA GLN A 17 -28.75 24.17 -18.63
C GLN A 17 -28.97 22.65 -18.60
N ALA A 18 -28.53 22.00 -17.52
CA ALA A 18 -28.92 20.63 -17.24
C ALA A 18 -30.38 20.68 -16.76
N GLU A 19 -31.33 20.48 -17.70
CA GLU A 19 -32.68 20.08 -17.35
C GLU A 19 -32.58 18.71 -16.65
N PHE A 20 -32.79 18.69 -15.33
CA PHE A 20 -32.88 17.45 -14.57
C PHE A 20 -34.15 16.69 -14.99
N LYS A 21 -34.00 15.74 -15.92
CA LYS A 21 -35.01 14.72 -16.18
C LYS A 21 -35.10 13.80 -14.97
N SER A 22 -36.33 13.52 -14.55
CA SER A 22 -36.61 12.56 -13.47
C SER A 22 -36.13 11.16 -13.86
N GLY A 23 -35.16 10.64 -13.11
CA GLY A 23 -34.59 9.31 -13.27
C GLY A 23 -33.14 9.35 -13.75
N LEU A 24 -32.21 8.98 -12.86
CA LEU A 24 -30.84 8.64 -13.25
C LEU A 24 -30.88 7.52 -14.31
N ASP A 25 -30.20 7.72 -15.44
CA ASP A 25 -30.08 6.69 -16.47
C ASP A 25 -29.32 5.45 -15.94
N GLU A 26 -29.52 4.30 -16.57
CA GLU A 26 -28.89 3.05 -16.11
C GLU A 26 -27.36 3.13 -16.11
N PHE A 27 -26.78 3.93 -17.00
CA PHE A 27 -25.34 4.18 -17.06
C PHE A 27 -24.84 4.88 -15.78
N THR A 28 -25.54 5.92 -15.32
CA THR A 28 -25.14 6.63 -14.10
C THR A 28 -25.34 5.76 -12.86
N LYS A 29 -26.39 4.92 -12.84
CA LYS A 29 -26.57 3.93 -11.78
C LYS A 29 -25.43 2.90 -11.75
N ASP A 30 -24.98 2.41 -12.90
CA ASP A 30 -23.83 1.50 -13.01
C ASP A 30 -22.54 2.16 -12.50
N LEU A 31 -22.30 3.43 -12.86
CA LEU A 31 -21.16 4.19 -12.33
C LEU A 31 -21.20 4.31 -10.81
N MET A 32 -22.37 4.61 -10.22
CA MET A 32 -22.53 4.68 -8.77
C MET A 32 -22.26 3.33 -8.09
N VAL A 33 -22.63 2.20 -8.70
CA VAL A 33 -22.32 0.86 -8.15
C VAL A 33 -20.81 0.61 -8.16
N ARG A 34 -20.11 0.92 -9.27
CA ARG A 34 -18.65 0.77 -9.36
C ARG A 34 -17.92 1.67 -8.37
N GLU A 35 -18.43 2.88 -8.18
CA GLU A 35 -17.87 3.83 -7.22
C GLU A 35 -18.09 3.37 -5.77
N LYS A 36 -19.26 2.82 -5.44
CA LYS A 36 -19.52 2.15 -4.15
C LYS A 36 -18.47 1.06 -3.91
N GLU A 37 -18.22 0.18 -4.88
CA GLU A 37 -17.24 -0.90 -4.71
C GLU A 37 -15.83 -0.37 -4.46
N TRP A 38 -15.44 0.68 -5.17
CA TRP A 38 -14.12 1.27 -5.01
C TRP A 38 -13.97 1.97 -3.65
N LEU A 39 -14.94 2.78 -3.24
CA LEU A 39 -14.96 3.44 -1.93
C LEU A 39 -15.05 2.42 -0.79
N THR A 40 -15.78 1.33 -0.97
CA THR A 40 -15.84 0.21 0.01
C THR A 40 -14.46 -0.40 0.20
N ARG A 41 -13.72 -0.64 -0.89
CA ARG A 41 -12.35 -1.16 -0.82
C ARG A 41 -11.40 -0.17 -0.17
N GLU A 42 -11.57 1.12 -0.44
CA GLU A 42 -10.76 2.17 0.17
C GLU A 42 -11.03 2.31 1.67
N LEU A 43 -12.30 2.26 2.09
CA LEU A 43 -12.70 2.31 3.50
C LEU A 43 -12.28 1.05 4.27
N ALA A 44 -12.29 -0.11 3.61
CA ALA A 44 -11.78 -1.37 4.18
C ALA A 44 -10.25 -1.47 4.13
N TYR A 45 -9.57 -0.60 3.38
CA TYR A 45 -8.12 -0.58 3.30
C TYR A 45 -7.56 0.03 4.57
N ASN A 46 -7.05 -0.81 5.47
CA ASN A 46 -6.34 -0.38 6.66
C ASN A 46 -4.82 -0.34 6.37
N PRO A 47 -4.24 0.82 5.98
CA PRO A 47 -2.81 0.92 5.71
C PRO A 47 -1.95 0.53 6.92
N TYR A 48 -2.50 0.66 8.15
CA TYR A 48 -1.81 0.24 9.36
C TYR A 48 -1.69 -1.29 9.45
N GLU A 49 -2.72 -2.05 9.07
CA GLU A 49 -2.64 -3.51 9.05
C GLU A 49 -1.69 -4.01 7.98
N GLN A 50 -1.69 -3.39 6.79
CA GLN A 50 -0.76 -3.79 5.74
C GLN A 50 0.70 -3.46 6.10
N LEU A 51 0.94 -2.31 6.73
CA LEU A 51 2.26 -1.94 7.23
C LEU A 51 2.67 -2.86 8.40
N ALA A 52 1.76 -3.15 9.32
CA ALA A 52 2.01 -4.07 10.43
C ALA A 52 2.36 -5.48 9.91
N ALA A 53 1.63 -5.97 8.90
CA ALA A 53 1.91 -7.25 8.27
C ALA A 53 3.28 -7.26 7.58
N GLN A 54 3.65 -6.20 6.87
CA GLN A 54 4.99 -6.07 6.26
C GLN A 54 6.08 -6.00 7.33
N ASN A 55 5.87 -5.22 8.38
CA ASN A 55 6.83 -5.06 9.47
C ASN A 55 6.97 -6.35 10.30
N ALA A 56 5.93 -7.17 10.38
CA ALA A 56 5.95 -8.44 11.09
C ALA A 56 6.65 -9.58 10.31
N GLN A 57 6.97 -9.37 9.02
CA GLN A 57 7.73 -10.36 8.26
C GLN A 57 9.12 -10.56 8.87
N GLU A 58 9.60 -11.79 8.85
CA GLU A 58 10.92 -12.12 9.38
C GLU A 58 12.01 -11.81 8.36
N VAL A 59 13.15 -11.30 8.85
CA VAL A 59 14.36 -11.10 8.05
C VAL A 59 15.18 -12.38 8.03
N HIS A 60 15.38 -12.92 6.83
CA HIS A 60 16.23 -14.08 6.60
C HIS A 60 17.72 -13.71 6.64
N THR A 61 18.09 -12.58 6.03
CA THR A 61 19.50 -12.17 5.92
C THR A 61 19.64 -10.66 6.09
N ALA A 62 20.62 -10.23 6.89
CA ALA A 62 21.03 -8.83 7.03
C ALA A 62 22.42 -8.60 6.41
N PHE A 63 22.57 -7.45 5.76
CA PHE A 63 23.80 -6.97 5.16
C PHE A 63 24.29 -5.75 5.94
N ARG A 64 25.47 -5.87 6.54
CA ARG A 64 26.09 -4.78 7.31
C ARG A 64 27.32 -4.28 6.59
N LEU A 65 27.34 -3.01 6.21
CA LEU A 65 28.48 -2.36 5.59
C LEU A 65 29.20 -1.50 6.65
N ASN A 66 30.47 -1.81 6.93
CA ASN A 66 31.24 -1.17 8.00
C ASN A 66 30.51 -1.18 9.35
N GLY A 67 29.90 -2.32 9.70
CA GLY A 67 29.13 -2.52 10.93
C GLY A 67 27.73 -1.90 10.95
N LYS A 68 27.34 -1.11 9.94
CA LYS A 68 26.00 -0.49 9.85
C LYS A 68 25.08 -1.31 8.97
N LEU A 69 23.84 -1.52 9.41
CA LEU A 69 22.83 -2.18 8.58
C LEU A 69 22.59 -1.37 7.30
N ALA A 70 22.78 -2.04 6.17
CA ALA A 70 22.71 -1.44 4.84
C ALA A 70 21.73 -2.18 3.93
N GLY A 71 21.33 -3.40 4.28
CA GLY A 71 20.25 -4.08 3.56
C GLY A 71 19.73 -5.31 4.28
N THR A 72 18.60 -5.81 3.82
CA THR A 72 17.95 -7.02 4.32
C THR A 72 17.36 -7.83 3.17
N ILE A 73 17.19 -9.13 3.41
CA ILE A 73 16.31 -10.02 2.66
C ILE A 73 15.29 -10.59 3.62
N ASP A 74 14.01 -10.39 3.33
CA ASP A 74 12.90 -10.98 4.07
C ASP A 74 12.73 -12.48 3.74
N GLU A 75 11.90 -13.17 4.51
CA GLU A 75 11.59 -14.59 4.31
C GLU A 75 10.97 -14.92 2.95
N ASN A 76 10.43 -13.93 2.23
CA ASN A 76 9.86 -14.05 0.89
C ASN A 76 10.89 -13.72 -0.21
N GLY A 77 12.15 -13.46 0.14
CA GLY A 77 13.22 -13.12 -0.78
C GLY A 77 13.23 -11.67 -1.26
N GLY A 78 12.42 -10.78 -0.66
CA GLY A 78 12.41 -9.36 -0.96
C GLY A 78 13.68 -8.68 -0.44
N PHE A 79 14.41 -8.00 -1.32
CA PHE A 79 15.61 -7.25 -0.94
C PHE A 79 15.28 -5.79 -0.69
N THR A 80 15.66 -5.27 0.48
CA THR A 80 15.64 -3.84 0.80
C THR A 80 17.06 -3.37 1.09
N GLY A 81 17.44 -2.19 0.58
CA GLY A 81 18.77 -1.63 0.75
C GLY A 81 18.76 -0.13 0.98
N SER A 82 19.73 0.34 1.78
CA SER A 82 20.02 1.74 2.06
C SER A 82 21.51 1.99 1.86
N GLY A 83 21.86 2.89 0.95
CA GLY A 83 23.25 3.23 0.66
C GLY A 83 24.07 2.12 -0.01
N ILE A 84 23.45 0.99 -0.39
CA ILE A 84 24.06 -0.09 -1.16
C ILE A 84 23.26 -0.41 -2.42
N SER A 85 23.94 -0.95 -3.41
CA SER A 85 23.33 -1.46 -4.64
C SER A 85 23.80 -2.89 -4.87
N ASP A 86 22.84 -3.78 -5.10
CA ASP A 86 23.06 -5.17 -5.49
C ASP A 86 23.29 -5.33 -7.01
N GLY A 87 23.22 -4.24 -7.78
CA GLY A 87 23.35 -4.26 -9.24
C GLY A 87 22.27 -5.11 -9.93
N GLY A 88 21.07 -5.22 -9.34
CA GLY A 88 19.97 -6.05 -9.84
C GLY A 88 20.16 -7.55 -9.63
N ALA A 89 21.07 -7.95 -8.74
CA ALA A 89 21.28 -9.36 -8.40
C ALA A 89 20.04 -10.01 -7.80
N SER A 90 19.30 -9.30 -6.95
CA SER A 90 18.02 -9.74 -6.37
C SER A 90 17.01 -10.04 -7.47
N GLN A 91 16.78 -9.10 -8.39
CA GLN A 91 15.84 -9.27 -9.50
C GLN A 91 16.20 -10.47 -10.38
N ARG A 92 17.49 -10.65 -10.71
CA ARG A 92 17.96 -11.81 -11.48
C ARG A 92 17.82 -13.12 -10.71
N ALA A 93 18.07 -13.11 -9.40
CA ALA A 93 17.97 -14.29 -8.56
C ALA A 93 16.51 -14.74 -8.40
N VAL A 94 15.60 -13.80 -8.15
CA VAL A 94 14.15 -14.04 -8.09
C VAL A 94 13.66 -14.65 -9.41
N ALA A 95 13.92 -13.98 -10.54
CA ALA A 95 13.48 -14.48 -11.84
C ALA A 95 14.03 -15.89 -12.17
N HIS A 96 15.26 -16.19 -11.75
CA HIS A 96 15.82 -17.53 -11.91
C HIS A 96 15.14 -18.54 -10.99
N ALA A 97 14.96 -18.21 -9.70
CA ALA A 97 14.36 -19.09 -8.71
C ALA A 97 12.92 -19.45 -9.10
N GLU A 98 12.14 -18.48 -9.56
CA GLU A 98 10.78 -18.69 -10.09
C GLU A 98 10.79 -19.61 -11.31
N LYS A 99 11.67 -19.34 -12.28
CA LYS A 99 11.80 -20.17 -13.48
C LYS A 99 12.23 -21.61 -13.16
N ALA A 100 13.06 -21.79 -12.13
CA ALA A 100 13.49 -23.09 -11.63
C ALA A 100 12.44 -23.78 -10.75
N GLY A 101 11.32 -23.11 -10.43
CA GLY A 101 10.26 -23.64 -9.60
C GLY A 101 10.61 -23.75 -8.11
N LEU A 102 11.61 -22.99 -7.64
CA LEU A 102 11.96 -22.94 -6.22
C LEU A 102 10.86 -22.25 -5.42
N LYS A 103 10.60 -22.74 -4.19
CA LYS A 103 9.57 -22.22 -3.29
C LYS A 103 10.03 -22.26 -1.84
N GLY A 104 9.41 -21.45 -0.98
CA GLY A 104 9.67 -21.43 0.46
C GLY A 104 11.14 -21.18 0.79
N ALA A 105 11.67 -21.86 1.81
CA ALA A 105 13.06 -21.69 2.25
C ALA A 105 14.09 -21.83 1.11
N ALA A 106 13.91 -22.81 0.20
CA ALA A 106 14.84 -23.00 -0.92
C ALA A 106 14.87 -21.82 -1.89
N PHE A 107 13.75 -21.10 -2.04
CA PHE A 107 13.71 -19.86 -2.82
C PHE A 107 14.52 -18.76 -2.13
N THR A 108 14.27 -18.56 -0.84
CA THR A 108 14.90 -17.49 -0.03
C THR A 108 16.40 -17.72 0.15
N ASP A 109 16.82 -18.97 0.36
CA ASP A 109 18.22 -19.38 0.41
C ASP A 109 18.94 -19.06 -0.91
N TYR A 110 18.30 -19.37 -2.04
CA TYR A 110 18.89 -19.10 -3.35
C TYR A 110 19.04 -17.60 -3.59
N VAL A 111 17.99 -16.81 -3.32
CA VAL A 111 18.02 -15.36 -3.50
C VAL A 111 19.06 -14.73 -2.58
N SER A 112 19.07 -15.09 -1.29
CA SER A 112 20.05 -14.57 -0.32
C SER A 112 21.48 -14.92 -0.71
N GLN A 113 21.74 -16.13 -1.18
CA GLN A 113 23.07 -16.54 -1.66
C GLN A 113 23.54 -15.67 -2.83
N LYS A 114 22.68 -15.43 -3.83
CA LYS A 114 23.05 -14.67 -5.03
C LYS A 114 23.24 -13.18 -4.76
N VAL A 115 22.39 -12.59 -3.93
CA VAL A 115 22.55 -11.20 -3.51
C VAL A 115 23.81 -11.06 -2.65
N SER A 116 24.04 -11.98 -1.71
CA SER A 116 25.25 -11.99 -0.89
C SER A 116 26.52 -12.07 -1.73
N GLN A 117 26.53 -12.92 -2.75
CA GLN A 117 27.66 -13.02 -3.67
C GLN A 117 27.91 -11.69 -4.38
N ALA A 118 26.89 -11.09 -4.98
CA ALA A 118 27.01 -9.83 -5.71
C ALA A 118 27.47 -8.67 -4.81
N LEU A 119 26.94 -8.59 -3.59
CA LEU A 119 27.34 -7.56 -2.63
C LEU A 119 28.78 -7.80 -2.13
N LYS A 120 29.19 -9.04 -1.88
CA LYS A 120 30.59 -9.36 -1.52
C LYS A 120 31.56 -9.03 -2.64
N GLU A 121 31.20 -9.28 -3.89
CA GLU A 121 32.01 -8.91 -5.06
C GLU A 121 32.21 -7.39 -5.16
N ARG A 122 31.19 -6.61 -4.78
CA ARG A 122 31.23 -5.14 -4.86
C ARG A 122 31.88 -4.46 -3.65
N TYR A 123 31.59 -4.93 -2.44
CA TYR A 123 31.97 -4.26 -1.19
C TYR A 123 33.08 -5.00 -0.43
N GLY A 124 33.42 -6.22 -0.85
CA GLY A 124 34.55 -6.99 -0.33
C GLY A 124 34.48 -7.20 1.18
N ALA A 125 35.63 -7.05 1.84
CA ALA A 125 35.78 -7.27 3.28
C ALA A 125 35.05 -6.23 4.17
N SER A 126 34.50 -5.16 3.59
CA SER A 126 33.73 -4.17 4.35
C SER A 126 32.28 -4.63 4.62
N LEU A 127 31.86 -5.72 3.99
CA LEU A 127 30.51 -6.25 4.07
C LEU A 127 30.46 -7.51 4.94
N ASP A 128 29.69 -7.42 6.02
CA ASP A 128 29.28 -8.56 6.83
C ASP A 128 27.89 -9.03 6.38
N VAL A 129 27.74 -10.35 6.28
CA VAL A 129 26.46 -10.99 5.93
C VAL A 129 26.06 -11.88 7.09
N VAL A 130 24.87 -11.63 7.65
CA VAL A 130 24.31 -12.38 8.77
C VAL A 130 23.04 -13.06 8.29
N THR A 131 23.04 -14.40 8.26
CA THR A 131 21.83 -15.19 8.00
C THR A 131 21.29 -15.70 9.32
N TYR A 132 19.99 -15.54 9.53
CA TYR A 132 19.32 -15.89 10.78
C TYR A 132 18.63 -17.25 10.68
N ASP A 133 18.86 -18.09 11.69
CA ASP A 133 18.14 -19.34 11.86
C ASP A 133 16.68 -19.08 12.26
N THR A 134 15.81 -20.02 11.92
CA THR A 134 14.38 -19.96 12.27
C THR A 134 14.21 -19.95 13.79
N GLY A 135 13.58 -18.91 14.34
CA GLY A 135 13.33 -18.74 15.78
C GLY A 135 14.04 -17.53 16.42
N ASP A 136 15.14 -17.06 15.81
CA ASP A 136 15.89 -15.89 16.27
C ASP A 136 15.88 -14.76 15.22
N ARG A 137 14.90 -14.79 14.30
CA ARG A 137 14.84 -13.82 13.21
C ARG A 137 14.30 -12.48 13.70
N PRO A 138 15.02 -11.38 13.45
CA PRO A 138 14.47 -10.05 13.65
C PRO A 138 13.41 -9.77 12.60
N THR A 139 12.47 -8.92 12.96
CA THR A 139 11.40 -8.50 12.06
C THR A 139 11.90 -7.44 11.07
N VAL A 140 11.23 -7.33 9.93
CA VAL A 140 11.47 -6.27 8.94
C VAL A 140 11.29 -4.90 9.59
N GLY A 141 10.31 -4.74 10.47
CA GLY A 141 10.07 -3.48 11.20
C GLY A 141 11.26 -3.07 12.09
N GLU A 142 11.81 -4.01 12.86
CA GLU A 142 13.00 -3.76 13.69
C GLU A 142 14.21 -3.36 12.84
N MET A 143 14.45 -4.10 11.75
CA MET A 143 15.56 -3.85 10.85
C MET A 143 15.42 -2.56 10.04
N HIS A 144 14.21 -2.21 9.59
CA HIS A 144 13.95 -0.92 8.96
C HIS A 144 14.13 0.24 9.92
N SER A 145 13.70 0.09 11.17
CA SER A 145 13.93 1.10 12.21
C SER A 145 15.43 1.33 12.45
N GLU A 146 16.24 0.26 12.48
CA GLU A 146 17.70 0.37 12.55
C GLU A 146 18.29 1.05 11.29
N MET A 147 17.82 0.66 10.11
CA MET A 147 18.37 1.11 8.82
C MET A 147 18.07 2.58 8.51
N PHE A 148 16.88 3.06 8.86
CA PHE A 148 16.39 4.38 8.46
C PHE A 148 16.24 5.39 9.60
N GLY A 149 16.34 4.97 10.87
CA GLY A 149 16.18 5.85 12.03
C GLY A 149 14.72 6.25 12.25
N GLY A 150 14.01 5.48 13.08
CA GLY A 150 12.55 5.48 13.15
C GLY A 150 11.86 6.82 13.45
N ALA A 151 10.90 7.17 12.59
CA ALA A 151 9.49 7.00 12.94
C ALA A 151 8.83 6.16 11.84
N SER A 152 8.04 5.15 12.20
CA SER A 152 7.17 4.45 11.25
C SER A 152 6.35 5.49 10.47
N PRO A 153 6.14 5.33 9.16
CA PRO A 153 5.31 6.26 8.41
C PRO A 153 3.95 6.39 9.11
N GLN A 154 3.65 7.60 9.58
CA GLN A 154 2.32 7.93 10.05
C GLN A 154 1.47 8.10 8.80
N PHE A 155 0.62 7.13 8.52
CA PHE A 155 -0.40 7.29 7.49
C PHE A 155 -1.45 8.24 8.05
N GLU A 156 -1.46 9.47 7.57
CA GLU A 156 -2.61 10.34 7.80
C GLU A 156 -3.86 9.57 7.37
N GLY A 157 -4.84 9.46 8.27
CA GLY A 157 -6.11 8.83 7.95
C GLY A 157 -6.77 9.51 6.75
N ILE A 158 -7.87 8.93 6.26
CA ILE A 158 -8.65 9.53 5.18
C ILE A 158 -8.90 11.01 5.51
N SER A 159 -8.48 11.92 4.62
CA SER A 159 -8.59 13.35 4.88
C SER A 159 -10.04 13.77 5.10
N SER A 160 -10.25 14.88 5.84
CA SER A 160 -11.59 15.42 6.09
C SER A 160 -12.37 15.69 4.80
N ASP A 161 -11.71 16.24 3.78
CA ASP A 161 -12.30 16.49 2.46
C ASP A 161 -12.73 15.18 1.77
N ARG A 162 -11.91 14.14 1.88
CA ARG A 162 -12.24 12.83 1.33
C ARG A 162 -13.38 12.16 2.11
N MET A 163 -13.43 12.33 3.42
CA MET A 163 -14.54 11.85 4.24
C MET A 163 -15.84 12.59 3.91
N ALA A 164 -15.78 13.91 3.67
CA ALA A 164 -16.94 14.69 3.24
C ALA A 164 -17.47 14.21 1.87
N TYR A 165 -16.58 13.87 0.94
CA TYR A 165 -16.94 13.24 -0.33
C TYR A 165 -17.65 11.90 -0.13
N ILE A 166 -17.09 11.01 0.69
CA ILE A 166 -17.66 9.68 0.98
C ILE A 166 -19.06 9.81 1.59
N LYS A 167 -19.25 10.75 2.53
CA LYS A 167 -20.55 11.06 3.13
C LYS A 167 -21.54 11.56 2.09
N HIS A 168 -21.11 12.48 1.22
CA HIS A 168 -21.97 13.00 0.14
C HIS A 168 -22.38 11.91 -0.86
N PHE A 169 -21.44 11.05 -1.23
CA PHE A 169 -21.71 9.89 -2.07
C PHE A 169 -22.73 8.94 -1.41
N ALA A 170 -22.57 8.62 -0.12
CA ALA A 170 -23.51 7.76 0.61
C ALA A 170 -24.93 8.33 0.62
N GLN A 171 -25.08 9.65 0.78
CA GLN A 171 -26.37 10.33 0.70
C GLN A 171 -26.98 10.21 -0.70
N MET A 172 -26.21 10.46 -1.76
CA MET A 172 -26.70 10.33 -3.14
C MET A 172 -27.07 8.88 -3.48
N TYR A 173 -26.27 7.92 -3.02
CA TYR A 173 -26.52 6.50 -3.22
C TYR A 173 -27.80 6.05 -2.51
N GLY A 174 -28.01 6.45 -1.25
CA GLY A 174 -29.23 6.17 -0.49
C GLY A 174 -30.47 6.79 -1.12
N GLN A 175 -30.38 8.00 -1.67
CA GLN A 175 -31.48 8.61 -2.42
C GLN A 175 -31.82 7.87 -3.72
N THR A 176 -30.83 7.23 -4.34
CA THR A 176 -30.97 6.55 -5.64
C THR A 176 -31.41 5.10 -5.50
N PHE A 177 -30.86 4.38 -4.52
CA PHE A 177 -31.02 2.93 -4.35
C PHE A 177 -31.79 2.54 -3.08
N GLY A 178 -32.04 3.48 -2.16
CA GLY A 178 -32.78 3.22 -0.92
C GLY A 178 -31.99 2.47 0.16
N GLU A 179 -30.67 2.36 0.00
CA GLU A 179 -29.77 1.69 0.94
C GLU A 179 -28.54 2.55 1.26
N ASP A 180 -28.00 2.37 2.46
CA ASP A 180 -26.67 2.91 2.80
C ASP A 180 -25.61 2.02 2.12
N PRO A 181 -24.81 2.55 1.18
CA PRO A 181 -23.81 1.77 0.46
C PRO A 181 -22.70 1.21 1.36
N PHE A 182 -22.53 1.74 2.57
CA PHE A 182 -21.44 1.39 3.47
C PHE A 182 -21.92 0.85 4.83
N ALA A 183 -23.19 0.44 4.93
CA ALA A 183 -23.72 -0.17 6.14
C ALA A 183 -22.85 -1.35 6.62
N GLY A 184 -22.38 -1.29 7.88
CA GLY A 184 -21.54 -2.32 8.48
C GLY A 184 -20.03 -2.10 8.31
N LEU A 185 -19.59 -1.05 7.62
CA LEU A 185 -18.20 -0.58 7.68
C LEU A 185 -18.03 0.39 8.85
N ASP A 186 -16.92 0.27 9.57
CA ASP A 186 -16.54 1.19 10.64
C ASP A 186 -16.00 2.48 10.02
N ILE A 187 -16.90 3.26 9.43
CA ILE A 187 -16.58 4.60 8.93
C ILE A 187 -16.46 5.50 10.16
N PRO A 188 -15.33 6.22 10.34
CA PRO A 188 -15.24 7.22 11.39
C PRO A 188 -16.19 8.37 11.06
N TYR A 189 -17.45 8.20 11.46
CA TYR A 189 -18.40 9.29 11.53
C TYR A 189 -17.98 10.13 12.73
N ASP A 190 -17.24 11.21 12.47
CA ASP A 190 -17.19 12.31 13.43
C ASP A 190 -18.65 12.78 13.64
N ASP A 191 -19.19 12.44 14.80
CA ASP A 191 -20.39 13.04 15.37
C ASP A 191 -20.05 14.49 15.71
N GLN A 192 -20.32 15.41 14.79
CA GLN A 192 -20.44 16.85 15.06
C GLN A 192 -21.87 17.30 14.82
#